data_AF-A0A8S3ZXX4-F1
#
_entry.id   AF-A0A8S3ZXX4-F1
#
_cell.length_a   1.000
_cell.length_b   1.000
_cell.length_c   1.000
_cell.angle_alpha   90.00
_cell.angle_beta   90.00
_cell.angle_gamma   90.00
#
_symmetry.space_group_name_H-M   'P 1'
#
loop_
_entity.id
_entity.type
_entity.pdbx_description
1 polymer ?
#
loop_
_entity_poly.entity_id
_entity_poly.type
_entity_poly.pdbx_seq_one_letter_code
_entity_poly.pdbx_strand_id
1 'polypeptide(L)'
;MAAICGFKTVKTAYQVLNKSRRNISISQKWNVQISHRKNVQVSQKRNIQLALSGYHFPDYELERKNFSLQIPEFFNFAHDVIDRWADAEKVGLRRTDVPCFWWVDSQTKQEVKLSFQQLAQISKRIANALVSGCGLKKGDRIVVILPKIPEWWFINIACIRAGITLIPGTTLLRTSDIYHRLKLSQANCIITTADLSHYVDEA
;
A
#
# COMPACT_ATOMS: atom_id res chain seq x y z
N MET A 1 8.86 13.58 36.97
CA MET A 1 8.58 14.82 36.21
C MET A 1 9.32 14.68 34.88
N ALA A 2 8.72 14.59 33.69
CA ALA A 2 7.39 14.91 33.21
C ALA A 2 6.86 13.78 32.31
N ALA A 3 5.59 13.41 32.49
CA ALA A 3 4.88 12.48 31.62
C ALA A 3 4.42 13.25 30.37
N ILE A 4 4.91 12.87 29.19
CA ILE A 4 4.33 13.35 27.93
C ILE A 4 3.08 12.53 27.66
N CYS A 5 1.97 13.20 27.93
CA CYS A 5 0.60 12.76 27.75
C CYS A 5 0.23 12.68 26.26
N GLY A 6 -0.37 11.57 25.81
CA GLY A 6 -1.42 11.66 24.79
C GLY A 6 -1.41 10.71 23.59
N PHE A 7 -0.33 9.96 23.30
CA PHE A 7 -0.37 9.03 22.17
C PHE A 7 -1.04 7.71 22.56
N LYS A 8 -2.22 7.42 22.00
CA LYS A 8 -2.75 6.06 21.99
C LYS A 8 -1.85 5.24 21.08
N THR A 9 -0.90 4.47 21.63
CA THR A 9 -0.20 3.43 20.87
C THR A 9 -1.25 2.43 20.39
N VAL A 10 -1.62 2.49 19.12
CA VAL A 10 -2.60 1.56 18.53
C VAL A 10 -1.89 0.22 18.34
N LYS A 11 -1.84 -0.59 19.41
CA LYS A 11 -1.53 -2.04 19.33
C LYS A 11 -2.54 -2.81 18.46
N THR A 12 -3.60 -2.15 18.00
CA THR A 12 -4.82 -2.75 17.46
C THR A 12 -4.76 -3.13 15.98
N ALA A 13 -3.79 -2.66 15.19
CA ALA A 13 -3.69 -3.09 13.78
C ALA A 13 -3.37 -4.58 13.67
N TYR A 14 -2.53 -5.11 14.57
CA TYR A 14 -2.11 -6.51 14.57
C TYR A 14 -3.24 -7.48 14.97
N GLN A 15 -4.14 -7.06 15.88
CA GLN A 15 -5.22 -7.92 16.38
C GLN A 15 -6.45 -7.96 15.45
N VAL A 16 -6.76 -6.87 14.75
CA VAL A 16 -7.89 -6.82 13.79
C VAL A 16 -7.64 -7.70 12.56
N LEU A 17 -6.38 -7.84 12.12
CA LEU A 17 -6.00 -8.70 11.00
C LEU A 17 -6.01 -10.20 11.35
N ASN A 18 -5.62 -10.56 12.58
CA ASN A 18 -5.58 -11.96 13.02
C ASN A 18 -6.95 -12.59 13.28
N LYS A 19 -7.99 -11.81 13.59
CA LYS A 19 -9.36 -12.34 13.78
C LYS A 19 -9.99 -12.87 12.48
N SER A 20 -9.40 -12.55 11.32
CA SER A 20 -9.85 -12.99 10.00
C SER A 20 -9.09 -14.22 9.45
N ARG A 21 -8.09 -14.76 10.17
CA ARG A 21 -7.30 -15.94 9.77
C ARG A 21 -7.93 -17.29 10.18
N ARG A 22 -9.27 -17.40 10.17
CA ARG A 22 -9.93 -18.70 10.30
C ARG A 22 -10.53 -19.07 8.94
N ASN A 23 -10.00 -20.15 8.36
CA ASN A 23 -10.44 -20.87 7.16
C ASN A 23 -9.95 -20.37 5.79
N ILE A 24 -8.64 -20.42 5.55
CA ILE A 24 -8.14 -20.83 4.23
C ILE A 24 -6.98 -21.83 4.46
N SER A 25 -7.37 -23.09 4.66
CA SER A 25 -6.50 -24.23 4.43
C SER A 25 -6.68 -24.61 2.97
N ILE A 26 -5.64 -24.43 2.14
CA ILE A 26 -5.53 -25.12 0.86
C ILE A 26 -4.14 -25.76 0.83
N SER A 27 -4.09 -26.99 1.32
CA SER A 27 -3.09 -27.93 0.89
C SER A 27 -3.38 -28.26 -0.57
N GLN A 28 -2.42 -28.04 -1.45
CA GLN A 28 -2.27 -28.86 -2.65
C GLN A 28 -0.85 -28.74 -3.18
N LYS A 29 -0.12 -29.83 -2.98
CA LYS A 29 1.15 -30.14 -3.64
C LYS A 29 1.00 -29.96 -5.15
N TRP A 30 1.87 -29.17 -5.74
CA TRP A 30 2.13 -29.25 -7.18
C TRP A 30 3.62 -29.51 -7.39
N ASN A 31 3.93 -30.75 -7.79
CA ASN A 31 5.20 -31.13 -8.40
C ASN A 31 5.33 -30.36 -9.72
N VAL A 32 6.37 -29.54 -9.87
CA VAL A 32 6.73 -28.97 -11.17
C VAL A 32 8.10 -29.51 -11.58
N GLN A 33 8.09 -30.45 -12.53
CA GLN A 33 9.27 -30.80 -13.33
C GLN A 33 9.51 -29.69 -14.35
N ILE A 34 10.73 -29.14 -14.38
CA ILE A 34 11.15 -28.18 -15.39
C ILE A 34 11.64 -28.97 -16.61
N SER A 35 10.86 -28.99 -17.69
CA SER A 35 11.29 -29.51 -18.99
C SER A 35 11.60 -28.35 -19.93
N HIS A 36 12.83 -28.33 -20.46
CA HIS A 36 13.26 -27.36 -21.47
C HIS A 36 12.61 -27.68 -22.82
N ARG A 37 11.66 -26.86 -23.26
CA ARG A 37 11.16 -26.92 -24.65
C ARG A 37 11.94 -25.94 -25.52
N LYS A 38 12.77 -26.47 -26.40
CA LYS A 38 13.26 -25.76 -27.60
C LYS A 38 12.10 -25.64 -28.60
N ASN A 39 12.06 -24.49 -29.28
CA ASN A 39 11.24 -24.15 -30.44
C ASN A 39 9.72 -23.99 -30.23
N VAL A 40 9.31 -22.74 -29.99
CA VAL A 40 7.96 -22.26 -30.33
C VAL A 40 8.12 -21.27 -31.49
N GLN A 41 7.62 -21.67 -32.66
CA GLN A 41 7.43 -20.77 -33.81
C GLN A 41 6.31 -19.78 -33.47
N VAL A 42 6.66 -18.49 -33.38
CA VAL A 42 5.70 -17.40 -33.13
C VAL A 42 5.07 -16.99 -34.47
N SER A 43 3.86 -17.49 -34.70
CA SER A 43 2.94 -17.02 -35.75
C SER A 43 2.17 -15.78 -35.25
N GLN A 44 2.03 -14.80 -36.15
CA GLN A 44 1.31 -13.52 -36.04
C GLN A 44 1.95 -12.42 -35.17
N LYS A 45 2.85 -11.66 -35.82
CA LYS A 45 3.11 -10.25 -35.53
C LYS A 45 1.79 -9.46 -35.56
N ARG A 46 1.17 -9.22 -34.40
CA ARG A 46 0.32 -8.04 -34.24
C ARG A 46 1.25 -6.85 -33.99
N ASN A 47 1.19 -5.88 -34.89
CA ASN A 47 2.03 -4.69 -34.91
C ASN A 47 1.93 -3.90 -33.60
N ILE A 48 2.89 -4.12 -32.69
CA ILE A 48 3.16 -3.25 -31.53
C ILE A 48 3.88 -1.95 -31.99
N GLN A 49 4.30 -1.89 -33.25
CA GLN A 49 5.09 -0.80 -33.80
C GLN A 49 4.29 0.49 -34.09
N LEU A 50 2.96 0.49 -33.99
CA LEU A 50 2.13 1.66 -34.32
C LEU A 50 1.76 2.56 -33.12
N ALA A 51 2.08 2.19 -31.89
CA ALA A 51 1.70 2.99 -30.70
C ALA A 51 2.87 3.75 -30.05
N LEU A 52 4.11 3.56 -30.53
CA LEU A 52 5.32 4.17 -29.94
C LEU A 52 6.11 5.05 -30.91
N SER A 53 5.72 5.16 -32.18
CA SER A 53 6.44 5.93 -33.21
C SER A 53 6.08 7.42 -33.26
N GLY A 54 5.27 7.93 -32.32
CA GLY A 54 4.72 9.29 -32.37
C GLY A 54 5.18 10.28 -31.30
N TYR A 55 5.91 9.85 -30.27
CA TYR A 55 6.43 10.75 -29.24
C TYR A 55 7.86 11.18 -29.59
N HIS A 56 7.96 12.03 -30.60
CA HIS A 56 9.14 12.87 -30.76
C HIS A 56 9.06 13.94 -29.65
N PHE A 57 10.09 14.04 -28.80
CA PHE A 57 10.28 15.16 -27.87
C PHE A 57 11.29 16.12 -28.52
N PRO A 58 10.87 16.93 -29.52
CA PRO A 58 11.79 17.73 -30.32
C PRO A 58 12.57 18.76 -29.50
N ASP A 59 11.99 19.31 -28.42
CA ASP A 59 12.52 20.56 -27.86
C ASP A 59 12.67 20.66 -26.33
N TYR A 60 11.99 19.93 -25.45
CA TYR A 60 12.00 20.19 -23.98
C TYR A 60 11.54 21.58 -23.55
N GLU A 61 12.12 22.70 -24.00
CA GLU A 61 11.71 24.04 -23.56
C GLU A 61 10.30 24.38 -24.06
N LEU A 62 9.97 23.98 -25.30
CA LEU A 62 8.63 24.12 -25.87
C LEU A 62 7.60 23.28 -25.11
N GLU A 63 7.87 22.01 -24.84
CA GLU A 63 6.93 21.18 -24.09
C GLU A 63 6.90 21.53 -22.60
N ARG A 64 7.99 22.01 -21.98
CA ARG A 64 7.96 22.58 -20.63
C ARG A 64 7.06 23.81 -20.57
N LYS A 65 7.15 24.69 -21.58
CA LYS A 65 6.31 25.89 -21.68
C LYS A 65 4.84 25.56 -21.92
N ASN A 66 4.56 24.57 -22.75
CA ASN A 66 3.20 24.18 -23.14
C ASN A 66 2.57 23.12 -22.22
N PHE A 67 3.34 22.57 -21.29
CA PHE A 67 2.85 21.55 -20.36
C PHE A 67 1.84 22.16 -19.40
N SER A 68 0.60 21.71 -19.51
CA SER A 68 -0.46 22.00 -18.55
C SER A 68 -1.04 20.68 -18.04
N LEU A 69 -1.13 20.53 -16.72
CA LEU A 69 -1.85 19.43 -16.11
C LEU A 69 -3.32 19.81 -15.95
N GLN A 70 -4.20 19.00 -16.53
CA GLN A 70 -5.63 19.09 -16.25
C GLN A 70 -5.88 18.45 -14.88
N ILE A 71 -5.94 19.28 -13.83
CA ILE A 71 -6.11 18.82 -12.46
C ILE A 71 -7.62 18.84 -12.14
N PRO A 72 -8.24 17.68 -11.85
CA PRO A 72 -9.63 17.65 -11.44
C PRO A 72 -9.80 18.32 -10.06
N GLU A 73 -10.96 18.91 -9.82
CA GLU A 73 -11.29 19.53 -8.52
C GLU A 73 -11.20 18.52 -7.37
N PHE A 74 -11.58 17.26 -7.62
CA PHE A 74 -11.50 16.17 -6.66
C PHE A 74 -10.71 14.99 -7.23
N PHE A 75 -9.82 14.45 -6.39
CA PHE A 75 -9.07 13.24 -6.68
C PHE A 75 -8.78 12.47 -5.40
N ASN A 76 -8.94 11.15 -5.44
CA ASN A 76 -8.52 10.24 -4.39
C ASN A 76 -7.98 8.95 -5.01
N PHE A 77 -6.68 8.67 -4.86
CA PHE A 77 -6.06 7.49 -5.47
C PHE A 77 -6.70 6.15 -5.07
N ALA A 78 -7.17 6.02 -3.82
CA ALA A 78 -7.81 4.80 -3.36
C ALA A 78 -9.18 4.56 -4.05
N HIS A 79 -9.90 5.63 -4.38
CA HIS A 79 -11.17 5.58 -5.08
C HIS A 79 -10.98 5.56 -6.62
N ASP A 80 -10.30 6.57 -7.15
CA ASP A 80 -10.22 6.84 -8.59
C ASP A 80 -9.27 5.91 -9.34
N VAL A 81 -8.44 5.15 -8.63
CA VAL A 81 -7.52 4.17 -9.23
C VAL A 81 -7.80 2.77 -8.67
N ILE A 82 -7.62 2.56 -7.36
CA ILE A 82 -7.71 1.21 -6.78
C ILE A 82 -9.13 0.65 -6.88
N ASP A 83 -10.16 1.42 -6.51
CA ASP A 83 -11.55 0.95 -6.60
C ASP A 83 -11.99 0.78 -8.07
N ARG A 84 -11.54 1.63 -9.01
CA ARG A 84 -11.82 1.43 -10.45
C ARG A 84 -11.24 0.13 -10.98
N TRP A 85 -10.01 -0.22 -10.61
CA TRP A 85 -9.43 -1.50 -10.99
C TRP A 85 -10.13 -2.69 -10.32
N ALA A 86 -10.55 -2.53 -9.06
CA ALA A 86 -11.33 -3.55 -8.36
C ALA A 86 -12.69 -3.77 -9.05
N ASP A 87 -13.36 -2.72 -9.50
CA ASP A 87 -14.62 -2.82 -10.23
C ASP A 87 -14.43 -3.45 -11.61
N ALA A 88 -13.34 -3.11 -12.33
CA ALA A 88 -12.97 -3.79 -13.57
C ALA A 88 -12.74 -5.30 -13.38
N GLU A 89 -12.16 -5.73 -12.24
CA GLU A 89 -12.07 -7.14 -11.89
C GLU A 89 -13.44 -7.77 -11.62
N LYS A 90 -14.39 -7.03 -10.99
CA LYS A 90 -15.73 -7.56 -10.67
C LYS A 90 -16.55 -7.81 -11.92
N VAL A 91 -16.48 -6.92 -12.90
CA VAL A 91 -17.20 -7.05 -14.18
C VAL A 91 -16.44 -7.89 -15.21
N GLY A 92 -15.28 -8.48 -14.85
CA GLY A 92 -14.51 -9.35 -15.72
C GLY A 92 -13.67 -8.65 -16.80
N LEU A 93 -13.59 -7.32 -16.79
CA LEU A 93 -12.71 -6.54 -17.70
C LEU A 93 -11.23 -6.70 -17.36
N ARG A 94 -10.91 -7.07 -16.12
CA ARG A 94 -9.57 -7.41 -15.67
C ARG A 94 -9.57 -8.81 -15.05
N ARG A 95 -8.60 -9.63 -15.44
CA ARG A 95 -8.42 -10.96 -14.83
C ARG A 95 -7.79 -10.83 -13.43
N THR A 96 -8.28 -11.64 -12.50
CA THR A 96 -7.85 -11.66 -11.10
C THR A 96 -6.64 -12.56 -10.83
N ASP A 97 -6.24 -13.40 -11.79
CA ASP A 97 -5.06 -14.27 -11.68
C ASP A 97 -3.75 -13.50 -11.85
N VAL A 98 -3.80 -12.27 -12.38
CA VAL A 98 -2.67 -11.34 -12.42
C VAL A 98 -2.71 -10.45 -11.17
N PRO A 99 -1.86 -10.69 -10.17
CA PRO A 99 -1.92 -9.96 -8.91
C PRO A 99 -1.61 -8.47 -9.12
N CYS A 100 -2.31 -7.61 -8.39
CA CYS A 100 -1.97 -6.18 -8.30
C CYS A 100 -0.83 -5.92 -7.31
N PHE A 101 -0.69 -6.81 -6.33
CA PHE A 101 0.31 -6.72 -5.27
C PHE A 101 0.87 -8.12 -5.02
N TRP A 102 2.19 -8.21 -5.01
CA TRP A 102 2.90 -9.44 -4.69
C TRP A 102 4.07 -9.12 -3.76
N TRP A 103 3.98 -9.65 -2.54
CA TRP A 103 5.04 -9.59 -1.56
C TRP A 103 5.58 -10.99 -1.30
N VAL A 104 6.89 -11.09 -1.08
CA VAL A 104 7.60 -12.33 -0.78
C VAL A 104 8.52 -12.09 0.40
N ASP A 105 8.39 -12.91 1.43
CA ASP A 105 9.29 -12.89 2.57
C ASP A 105 10.65 -13.48 2.18
N SER A 106 11.73 -12.76 2.51
CA SER A 106 13.07 -13.17 2.09
C SER A 106 13.56 -14.43 2.82
N GLN A 107 13.12 -14.66 4.06
CA GLN A 107 13.61 -15.73 4.92
C GLN A 107 12.72 -16.98 4.82
N THR A 108 11.42 -16.80 5.05
CA THR A 108 10.42 -17.87 5.09
C THR A 108 9.89 -18.26 3.72
N LYS A 109 10.15 -17.44 2.68
CA LYS A 109 9.60 -17.59 1.33
C LYS A 109 8.07 -17.56 1.28
N GLN A 110 7.42 -17.07 2.33
CA GLN A 110 5.98 -16.87 2.32
C GLN A 110 5.61 -15.80 1.29
N GLU A 111 4.50 -16.01 0.59
CA GLU A 111 4.02 -15.09 -0.42
C GLU A 111 2.65 -14.52 -0.03
N VAL A 112 2.45 -13.25 -0.34
CA VAL A 112 1.15 -12.59 -0.31
C VAL A 112 0.87 -12.04 -1.70
N LYS A 113 -0.13 -12.62 -2.37
CA LYS A 113 -0.63 -12.16 -3.67
C LYS A 113 -2.05 -11.66 -3.50
N LEU A 114 -2.32 -10.44 -3.97
CA LEU A 114 -3.65 -9.84 -3.88
C LEU A 114 -4.13 -9.33 -5.23
N SER A 115 -5.41 -9.56 -5.50
CA SER A 115 -6.15 -8.85 -6.55
C SER A 115 -6.52 -7.43 -6.09
N PHE A 116 -6.94 -6.56 -7.02
CA PHE A 116 -7.41 -5.22 -6.66
C PHE A 116 -8.65 -5.27 -5.76
N GLN A 117 -9.57 -6.22 -5.98
CA GLN A 117 -10.73 -6.42 -5.11
C GLN A 117 -10.33 -6.70 -3.66
N GLN A 118 -9.37 -7.60 -3.45
CA GLN A 118 -8.88 -7.93 -2.12
C GLN A 118 -8.19 -6.74 -1.46
N LEU A 119 -7.32 -6.04 -2.21
CA LEU A 119 -6.64 -4.85 -1.71
C LEU A 119 -7.62 -3.72 -1.35
N ALA A 120 -8.64 -3.50 -2.17
CA ALA A 120 -9.71 -2.54 -1.90
C ALA A 120 -10.49 -2.90 -0.62
N GLN A 121 -10.83 -4.18 -0.44
CA GLN A 121 -11.56 -4.64 0.75
C GLN A 121 -10.72 -4.49 2.02
N ILE A 122 -9.44 -4.89 1.99
CA ILE A 122 -8.52 -4.77 3.14
C ILE A 122 -8.35 -3.30 3.52
N SER A 123 -8.06 -2.42 2.55
CA SER A 123 -7.87 -1.00 2.81
C SER A 123 -9.13 -0.30 3.32
N LYS A 124 -10.34 -0.69 2.87
CA LYS A 124 -11.61 -0.21 3.44
C LYS A 124 -11.78 -0.62 4.90
N ARG A 125 -11.48 -1.88 5.25
CA ARG A 125 -11.54 -2.37 6.63
C ARG A 125 -10.58 -1.62 7.55
N ILE A 126 -9.36 -1.37 7.10
CA ILE A 126 -8.36 -0.61 7.87
C ILE A 126 -8.80 0.85 8.02
N ALA A 127 -9.31 1.49 6.95
CA ALA A 127 -9.81 2.86 7.02
C ALA A 127 -10.93 2.99 8.09
N ASN A 128 -11.88 2.06 8.11
CA ASN A 128 -12.93 2.01 9.13
C ASN A 128 -12.35 1.79 10.54
N ALA A 129 -11.32 0.95 10.69
CA ALA A 129 -10.67 0.74 11.98
C ALA A 129 -9.92 2.00 12.48
N LEU A 130 -9.31 2.77 11.58
CA LEU A 130 -8.67 4.05 11.91
C LEU A 130 -9.70 5.09 12.34
N VAL A 131 -10.79 5.24 11.58
CA VAL A 131 -11.82 6.25 11.87
C VAL A 131 -12.67 5.84 13.08
N SER A 132 -13.35 4.71 13.02
CA SER A 132 -14.28 4.29 14.07
C SER A 132 -13.58 3.69 15.30
N GLY A 133 -12.48 2.95 15.08
CA GLY A 133 -11.76 2.28 16.17
C GLY A 133 -10.78 3.19 16.89
N CYS A 134 -10.10 4.10 16.18
CA CYS A 134 -9.11 5.00 16.77
C CYS A 134 -9.62 6.44 16.94
N GLY A 135 -10.79 6.77 16.37
CA GLY A 135 -11.40 8.11 16.47
C GLY A 135 -10.76 9.14 15.54
N LEU A 136 -9.99 8.70 14.53
CA LEU A 136 -9.27 9.59 13.62
C LEU A 136 -10.21 10.23 12.61
N LYS A 137 -9.91 11.47 12.25
CA LYS A 137 -10.70 12.30 11.34
C LYS A 137 -9.89 12.70 10.11
N LYS A 138 -10.58 13.17 9.09
CA LYS A 138 -9.96 13.78 7.91
C LYS A 138 -9.03 14.92 8.34
N GLY A 139 -7.80 14.93 7.84
CA GLY A 139 -6.76 15.91 8.19
C GLY A 139 -5.88 15.52 9.38
N ASP A 140 -6.26 14.48 10.15
CA ASP A 140 -5.38 13.94 11.19
C ASP A 140 -4.12 13.33 10.55
N ARG A 141 -3.04 13.32 11.33
CA ARG A 141 -1.72 12.86 10.91
C ARG A 141 -1.35 11.57 11.63
N ILE A 142 -0.85 10.59 10.88
CA ILE A 142 -0.36 9.32 11.43
C ILE A 142 1.08 9.12 11.01
N VAL A 143 1.96 8.86 11.97
CA VAL A 143 3.32 8.38 11.69
C VAL A 143 3.28 6.86 11.52
N VAL A 144 3.90 6.34 10.46
CA VAL A 144 3.96 4.89 10.20
C VAL A 144 5.41 4.45 10.08
N ILE A 145 5.86 3.64 11.03
CA ILE A 145 7.21 3.06 11.09
C ILE A 145 7.06 1.55 11.05
N LEU A 146 7.08 0.98 9.85
CA LEU A 146 6.98 -0.47 9.65
C LEU A 146 8.11 -0.96 8.75
N PRO A 147 8.56 -2.22 8.91
CA PRO A 147 9.44 -2.85 7.94
C PRO A 147 8.74 -3.04 6.59
N LYS A 148 9.43 -3.63 5.62
CA LYS A 148 8.90 -3.91 4.27
C LYS A 148 7.90 -5.07 4.28
N ILE A 149 6.77 -4.88 4.97
CA ILE A 149 5.66 -5.84 5.11
C ILE A 149 4.41 -5.34 4.37
N PRO A 150 3.49 -6.23 3.95
CA PRO A 150 2.29 -5.86 3.20
C PRO A 150 1.42 -4.80 3.89
N GLU A 151 1.34 -4.85 5.22
CA GLU A 151 0.53 -3.96 6.04
C GLU A 151 0.85 -2.48 5.83
N TRP A 152 2.12 -2.13 5.53
CA TRP A 152 2.51 -0.76 5.24
C TRP A 152 1.72 -0.19 4.04
N TRP A 153 1.58 -0.99 2.98
CA TRP A 153 0.81 -0.60 1.78
C TRP A 153 -0.68 -0.51 2.08
N PHE A 154 -1.20 -1.44 2.88
CA PHE A 154 -2.62 -1.48 3.21
C PHE A 154 -3.03 -0.26 4.05
N ILE A 155 -2.20 0.11 5.02
CA ILE A 155 -2.37 1.30 5.85
C ILE A 155 -2.26 2.56 4.99
N ASN A 156 -1.31 2.62 4.06
CA ASN A 156 -1.15 3.77 3.18
C ASN A 156 -2.41 4.06 2.35
N ILE A 157 -2.94 3.03 1.68
CA ILE A 157 -4.18 3.16 0.90
C ILE A 157 -5.38 3.48 1.80
N ALA A 158 -5.43 2.92 3.02
CA ALA A 158 -6.47 3.22 4.00
C ALA A 158 -6.44 4.68 4.47
N CYS A 159 -5.25 5.23 4.75
CA CYS A 159 -5.08 6.64 5.11
C CYS A 159 -5.54 7.57 3.97
N ILE A 160 -5.13 7.29 2.73
CA ILE A 160 -5.59 8.03 1.54
C ILE A 160 -7.12 8.00 1.45
N ARG A 161 -7.73 6.82 1.62
CA ARG A 161 -9.19 6.68 1.59
C ARG A 161 -9.90 7.49 2.68
N ALA A 162 -9.35 7.49 3.89
CA ALA A 162 -9.92 8.21 5.03
C ALA A 162 -9.62 9.71 5.03
N GLY A 163 -8.80 10.20 4.09
CA GLY A 163 -8.32 11.59 4.08
C GLY A 163 -7.40 11.90 5.27
N ILE A 164 -6.67 10.89 5.75
CA ILE A 164 -5.70 10.98 6.84
C ILE A 164 -4.30 11.15 6.22
N THR A 165 -3.51 12.07 6.76
CA THR A 165 -2.15 12.33 6.28
C THR A 165 -1.18 11.31 6.89
N LEU A 166 -0.65 10.42 6.06
CA LEU A 166 0.38 9.47 6.45
C LEU A 166 1.78 10.10 6.38
N ILE A 167 2.56 9.94 7.44
CA ILE A 167 3.95 10.40 7.56
C ILE A 167 4.83 9.14 7.68
N PRO A 168 5.53 8.73 6.62
CA PRO A 168 6.32 7.51 6.66
C PRO A 168 7.63 7.73 7.45
N GLY A 169 8.02 6.75 8.25
CA GLY A 169 9.32 6.72 8.94
C GLY A 169 10.07 5.42 8.65
N THR A 170 11.40 5.51 8.58
CA THR A 170 12.27 4.33 8.44
C THR A 170 12.39 3.59 9.77
N THR A 171 12.57 2.27 9.73
CA THR A 171 12.80 1.45 10.92
C THR A 171 14.16 1.69 11.57
N LEU A 172 15.02 2.51 10.96
CA LEU A 172 16.33 2.90 11.49
C LEU A 172 16.27 4.07 12.48
N LEU A 173 15.12 4.73 12.62
CA LEU A 173 14.97 5.88 13.53
C LEU A 173 15.18 5.45 14.99
N ARG A 174 15.85 6.31 15.75
CA ARG A 174 16.02 6.15 17.20
C ARG A 174 15.04 7.01 17.97
N THR A 175 14.99 6.86 19.29
CA THR A 175 14.07 7.59 20.18
C THR A 175 14.08 9.10 19.93
N SER A 176 15.27 9.72 19.85
CA SER A 176 15.40 11.16 19.59
C SER A 176 14.85 11.58 18.22
N ASP A 177 15.04 10.76 17.20
CA ASP A 177 14.51 10.98 15.85
C ASP A 177 12.98 10.93 15.81
N ILE A 178 12.41 9.95 16.52
CA ILE A 178 10.97 9.72 16.62
C ILE A 178 10.34 10.87 17.39
N TYR A 179 10.88 11.22 18.55
CA TYR A 179 10.43 12.35 19.36
C TYR A 179 10.39 13.65 18.55
N HIS A 180 11.49 13.96 17.86
CA HIS A 180 11.59 15.17 17.05
C HIS A 180 10.49 15.22 15.96
N ARG A 181 10.24 14.08 15.29
CA ARG A 181 9.20 13.97 14.25
C ARG A 181 7.80 14.06 14.83
N LEU A 182 7.51 13.41 15.95
CA LEU A 182 6.21 13.49 16.61
C LEU A 182 5.90 14.92 17.06
N LYS A 183 6.90 15.61 17.63
CA LYS A 183 6.77 17.00 18.07
C LYS A 183 6.50 17.96 16.91
N LEU A 184 7.26 17.86 15.81
CA LEU A 184 7.09 18.73 14.65
C LEU A 184 5.81 18.42 13.88
N SER A 185 5.51 17.14 13.67
CA SER A 185 4.34 16.74 12.91
C SER A 185 3.05 16.89 13.68
N GLN A 186 3.08 16.99 15.02
CA GLN A 186 1.88 16.96 15.85
C GLN A 186 0.96 15.80 15.43
N ALA A 187 1.55 14.62 15.25
CA ALA A 187 0.79 13.45 14.83
C ALA A 187 -0.29 13.10 15.87
N ASN A 188 -1.41 12.55 15.41
CA ASN A 188 -2.50 12.09 16.27
C ASN A 188 -2.28 10.63 16.69
N CYS A 189 -1.50 9.88 15.91
CA CYS A 189 -1.29 8.45 16.11
C CYS A 189 0.05 8.01 15.50
N ILE A 190 0.60 6.91 16.02
CA ILE A 190 1.74 6.22 15.44
C ILE A 190 1.42 4.72 15.30
N ILE A 191 1.80 4.15 14.16
CA ILE A 191 1.69 2.72 13.87
C ILE A 191 3.10 2.14 13.71
N THR A 192 3.42 1.15 14.53
CA THR A 192 4.74 0.49 14.54
C THR A 192 4.60 -1.00 14.87
N THR A 193 5.69 -1.76 14.71
CA THR A 193 5.76 -3.16 15.14
C THR A 193 6.08 -3.26 16.63
N ALA A 194 5.80 -4.43 17.24
CA ALA A 194 6.15 -4.69 18.63
C ALA A 194 7.66 -4.53 18.89
N ASP A 195 8.49 -5.00 17.96
CA ASP A 195 9.95 -4.92 18.09
C ASP A 195 10.47 -3.49 18.13
N LEU A 196 9.77 -2.55 17.49
CA LEU A 196 10.15 -1.13 17.43
C LEU A 196 9.39 -0.27 18.45
N SER A 197 8.45 -0.83 19.21
CA SER A 197 7.58 -0.04 20.10
C SER A 197 8.36 0.60 21.23
N HIS A 198 9.45 -0.01 21.71
CA HIS A 198 10.26 0.53 22.79
C HIS A 198 10.88 1.90 22.46
N TYR A 199 11.34 2.11 21.22
CA TYR A 199 11.83 3.42 20.77
C TYR A 199 10.72 4.48 20.68
N VAL A 200 9.48 4.04 20.48
CA VAL A 200 8.31 4.92 20.43
C VAL A 200 7.82 5.27 21.84
N ASP A 201 7.78 4.28 22.74
CA ASP A 201 7.31 4.46 24.11
C ASP A 201 8.28 5.33 24.94
N GLU A 202 9.57 5.35 24.58
CA GLU A 202 10.58 6.22 25.19
C GLU A 202 10.56 7.66 24.66
N ALA A 203 9.98 7.90 23.48
CA ALA A 203 9.95 9.19 22.79
C ALA A 203 8.82 10.10 23.29
#